data_AF-A0A7C2FYQ3-F1
#
_entry.id   AF-A0A7C2FYQ3-F1
#
_cell.length_a   1.000
_cell.length_b   1.000
_cell.length_c   1.000
_cell.angle_alpha   90.00
_cell.angle_beta   90.00
_cell.angle_gamma   90.00
#
_symmetry.space_group_name_H-M   'P 1'
#
loop_
_entity.id
_entity.type
_entity.pdbx_description
1 polymer ?
#
loop_
_entity_poly.entity_id
_entity_poly.type
_entity_poly.pdbx_seq_one_letter_code
_entity_poly.pdbx_strand_id
1 'polypeptide(L)'
;SPELVRSVVETYRRTGRAIVLPQAPGRPGNPVLFGRPLFVELLGLRGDQGGRVLIRRYADRVAAVPVGSDEVFLDIDTWEDYQAALRRIN
;
A
#
# COMPACT_ATOMS: atom_id res chain seq x y z
N SER A 1 4.96 -8.03 5.82
CA SER A 1 5.05 -8.84 7.05
C SER A 1 3.84 -8.58 7.95
N PRO A 2 3.51 -9.48 8.90
CA PRO A 2 2.45 -9.25 9.89
C PRO A 2 2.63 -7.97 10.71
N GLU A 3 3.88 -7.61 11.03
CA GLU A 3 4.25 -6.40 11.76
C GLU A 3 3.85 -5.16 10.98
N LEU A 4 4.11 -5.15 9.68
CA LEU A 4 3.74 -4.01 8.84
C LEU A 4 2.23 -3.84 8.73
N VAL A 5 1.49 -4.94 8.58
CA VAL A 5 0.01 -4.90 8.59
C VAL A 5 -0.48 -4.27 9.89
N ARG A 6 0.11 -4.66 11.03
CA ARG A 6 -0.22 -4.09 12.34
C ARG A 6 0.08 -2.60 12.40
N SER A 7 1.26 -2.16 11.93
CA SER A 7 1.63 -0.73 11.91
C SER A 7 0.70 0.13 11.07
N VAL A 8 0.22 -0.40 9.93
CA VAL A 8 -0.79 0.27 9.09
C VAL A 8 -2.12 0.42 9.85
N VAL A 9 -2.59 -0.65 10.51
CA VAL A 9 -3.84 -0.62 11.30
C VAL A 9 -3.73 0.33 12.50
N GLU A 10 -2.60 0.31 13.23
CA GLU A 10 -2.37 1.19 14.37
C GLU A 10 -2.31 2.67 13.94
N THR A 11 -1.67 2.94 12.81
CA THR A 11 -1.62 4.30 12.24
C THR A 11 -2.99 4.79 11.82
N TYR A 12 -3.82 3.92 11.24
CA TYR A 12 -5.23 4.23 10.96
C TYR A 12 -5.99 4.61 12.24
N ARG A 13 -5.90 3.77 13.28
CA ARG A 13 -6.57 4.01 14.57
C ARG A 13 -6.12 5.30 15.24
N ARG A 14 -4.82 5.62 15.18
CA ARG A 14 -4.24 6.82 15.80
C ARG A 14 -4.60 8.11 15.06
N THR A 15 -4.61 8.08 13.73
CA THR A 15 -4.71 9.30 12.91
C THR A 15 -6.11 9.57 12.39
N GLY A 16 -6.98 8.56 12.32
CA GLY A 16 -8.30 8.66 11.70
C GLY A 16 -8.27 8.95 10.19
N ARG A 17 -7.09 8.86 9.55
CA ARG A 17 -6.91 9.16 8.12
C ARG A 17 -7.61 8.12 7.27
N ALA A 18 -8.23 8.56 6.18
CA ALA A 18 -9.07 7.71 5.35
C ALA A 18 -8.25 6.70 4.53
N ILE A 19 -6.96 6.95 4.33
CA ILE A 19 -6.04 6.07 3.62
C ILE A 19 -4.76 5.97 4.45
N VAL A 20 -4.26 4.75 4.66
CA VAL A 20 -2.96 4.50 5.30
C VAL A 20 -2.17 3.51 4.47
N LEU A 21 -0.91 3.83 4.20
CA LEU A 21 -0.03 2.99 3.39
C LEU A 21 1.42 3.04 3.88
N PRO A 22 2.22 1.99 3.66
CA PRO A 22 3.66 2.06 3.83
C PRO A 22 4.31 2.94 2.76
N GLN A 23 5.36 3.64 3.12
CA GLN A 23 6.10 4.51 2.22
C GLN A 23 7.61 4.42 2.48
N ALA A 24 8.35 4.00 1.45
CA ALA A 24 9.78 4.23 1.33
C ALA A 24 10.00 5.65 0.74
N PRO A 25 11.22 6.21 0.74
CA PRO A 25 11.47 7.57 0.24
C PRO A 25 10.84 7.82 -1.13
N GLY A 26 9.75 8.59 -1.16
CA GLY A 26 8.99 8.93 -2.37
C GLY A 26 8.16 7.80 -3.01
N ARG A 27 8.12 6.58 -2.44
CA ARG A 27 7.45 5.43 -3.05
C ARG A 27 6.37 4.83 -2.13
N PRO A 28 5.07 4.94 -2.47
CA PRO A 28 4.00 4.27 -1.73
C PRO A 28 3.96 2.77 -2.05
N GLY A 29 3.74 1.94 -1.04
CA GLY A 29 3.76 0.48 -1.13
C GLY A 29 2.48 -0.17 -0.62
N ASN A 30 2.47 -1.51 -0.63
CA ASN A 30 1.41 -2.34 -0.06
C ASN A 30 1.80 -2.85 1.34
N PRO A 31 0.86 -3.18 2.23
CA PRO A 31 -0.60 -3.14 2.05
C PRO A 31 -1.18 -1.72 2.24
N VAL A 32 -2.20 -1.38 1.45
CA VAL A 32 -2.96 -0.13 1.62
C VAL A 32 -4.24 -0.39 2.40
N LEU A 33 -4.47 0.38 3.46
CA LEU A 33 -5.72 0.41 4.20
C LEU A 33 -6.58 1.58 3.72
N PHE A 34 -7.82 1.27 3.35
CA PHE A 34 -8.85 2.26 3.05
C PHE A 34 -9.93 2.24 4.13
N GLY A 35 -10.27 3.41 4.66
CA GLY A 35 -11.35 3.57 5.64
C GLY A 35 -12.73 3.40 5.00
N ARG A 36 -13.72 3.01 5.82
CA ARG A 36 -15.11 2.79 5.41
C ARG A 36 -15.72 3.91 4.54
N PRO A 37 -15.46 5.21 4.76
CA PRO A 37 -16.01 6.26 3.91
C PRO A 37 -15.65 6.16 2.42
N LEU A 38 -14.57 5.46 2.07
CA LEU A 38 -14.10 5.31 0.68
C LEU A 38 -14.62 4.03 0.00
N PHE A 39 -15.39 3.18 0.68
CA PHE A 39 -15.81 1.89 0.14
C PHE A 39 -16.70 2.03 -1.10
N VAL A 40 -17.63 2.98 -1.11
CA VAL A 40 -18.52 3.22 -2.27
C VAL A 40 -17.70 3.60 -3.50
N GLU A 41 -16.72 4.50 -3.33
CA GLU A 41 -15.84 4.89 -4.43
C GLU A 41 -14.94 3.74 -4.90
N LEU A 42 -14.38 2.96 -3.97
CA LEU A 42 -13.57 1.78 -4.29
C LEU A 42 -14.34 0.76 -5.12
N LEU A 43 -15.58 0.46 -4.73
CA LEU A 43 -16.45 -0.48 -5.45
C LEU A 43 -16.88 0.05 -6.82
N GLY A 44 -16.88 1.37 -7.01
CA GLY A 44 -17.19 2.01 -8.28
C GLY A 44 -16.04 2.03 -9.29
N LEU A 45 -14.81 1.66 -8.88
CA LEU A 45 -13.65 1.68 -9.76
C LEU A 45 -13.77 0.63 -10.88
N ARG A 46 -13.27 1.00 -12.07
CA ARG A 46 -13.26 0.14 -13.26
C ARG A 46 -11.90 0.15 -13.93
N GLY A 47 -11.59 -0.92 -14.65
CA GLY A 47 -10.30 -1.12 -15.30
C GLY A 47 -9.18 -1.36 -14.29
N ASP A 48 -7.94 -1.28 -14.77
CA ASP A 48 -6.75 -1.74 -14.05
C ASP A 48 -6.08 -0.67 -13.17
N GLN A 49 -6.80 0.39 -12.81
CA GLN A 49 -6.22 1.45 -11.98
C GLN A 49 -6.20 1.09 -10.49
N GLY A 50 -7.18 0.28 -10.05
CA GLY A 50 -7.37 -0.07 -8.65
C GLY A 50 -7.40 1.14 -7.71
N GLY A 51 -7.08 0.93 -6.43
CA GLY A 51 -7.11 1.98 -5.41
C GLY A 51 -6.14 3.15 -5.63
N ARG A 52 -5.20 3.07 -6.58
CA ARG A 52 -4.20 4.13 -6.86
C ARG A 52 -4.85 5.47 -7.20
N VAL A 53 -6.00 5.45 -7.88
CA VAL A 53 -6.73 6.67 -8.22
C VAL A 53 -7.25 7.40 -6.98
N LEU A 54 -7.71 6.67 -5.96
CA LEU A 54 -8.20 7.27 -4.71
C LEU A 54 -7.05 7.76 -3.84
N ILE A 55 -5.90 7.06 -3.84
CA ILE A 55 -4.68 7.52 -3.16
C ILE A 55 -4.25 8.88 -3.70
N ARG A 56 -4.24 9.05 -5.04
CA ARG A 56 -3.90 10.33 -5.67
C ARG A 56 -4.95 11.42 -5.40
N ARG A 57 -6.23 11.08 -5.51
CA ARG A 57 -7.35 12.02 -5.28
C ARG A 57 -7.38 12.55 -3.85
N TYR A 58 -7.12 11.69 -2.88
CA TYR A 58 -7.18 11.99 -1.46
C TYR A 58 -5.79 12.06 -0.82
N ALA A 59 -4.80 12.56 -1.55
CA ALA A 59 -3.40 12.61 -1.10
C ALA A 59 -3.24 13.39 0.22
N ASP A 60 -4.03 14.44 0.40
CA ASP A 60 -4.11 15.24 1.63
C ASP A 60 -4.70 14.47 2.83
N ARG A 61 -5.36 13.33 2.59
CA ARG A 61 -5.98 12.45 3.59
C ARG A 61 -5.21 11.13 3.79
N VAL A 62 -4.02 10.99 3.21
CA VAL A 62 -3.15 9.83 3.38
C VAL A 62 -2.29 9.99 4.64
N ALA A 63 -2.17 8.91 5.42
CA ALA A 63 -1.08 8.74 6.40
C ALA A 63 -0.04 7.74 5.87
N ALA A 64 1.23 8.13 5.92
CA ALA A 64 2.34 7.25 5.57
C ALA A 64 2.87 6.52 6.81
N VAL A 65 3.14 5.23 6.66
CA VAL A 65 3.94 4.42 7.59
C VAL A 65 5.34 4.32 6.99
N PRO A 66 6.36 5.01 7.52
CA PRO A 66 7.72 4.92 6.99
C PRO A 66 8.22 3.47 7.06
N VAL A 67 8.74 2.96 5.94
CA VAL A 67 9.40 1.64 5.87
C VAL A 67 10.84 1.79 5.43
N GLY A 68 11.73 1.02 6.05
CA GLY A 68 13.17 1.04 5.78
C GLY A 68 13.64 -0.01 4.77
N SER A 69 12.81 -1.00 4.43
CA SER A 69 13.15 -2.08 3.49
C SER A 69 12.33 -1.98 2.20
N ASP A 70 12.98 -2.31 1.08
CA ASP A 70 12.33 -2.37 -0.24
C ASP A 70 11.45 -3.61 -0.44
N GLU A 71 11.42 -4.51 0.53
CA GLU A 71 10.70 -5.80 0.47
C GLU A 71 9.20 -5.63 0.20
N VAL A 72 8.64 -4.49 0.61
CA VAL A 72 7.23 -4.16 0.40
C VAL A 72 6.88 -3.73 -1.03
N PHE A 73 7.90 -3.59 -1.88
CA PHE A 73 7.77 -3.13 -3.25
C PHE A 73 8.11 -4.20 -4.29
N LEU A 74 8.41 -5.43 -3.85
CA LEU A 74 8.59 -6.54 -4.76
C LEU A 74 7.21 -6.98 -5.28
N ASP A 75 6.96 -6.66 -6.55
CA ASP A 75 5.87 -7.23 -7.33
C ASP A 75 6.44 -8.33 -8.23
N ILE A 76 5.66 -9.38 -8.48
CA ILE A 76 6.09 -10.50 -9.33
C ILE A 76 5.16 -10.55 -10.53
N ASP A 77 5.44 -9.72 -11.54
CA ASP A 77 4.62 -9.58 -12.74
C ASP A 77 5.18 -10.41 -13.91
N THR A 78 6.50 -10.61 -13.94
CA THR A 78 7.21 -11.29 -15.02
C THR A 78 7.98 -12.52 -14.54
N TRP A 79 8.39 -13.35 -15.50
CA TRP A 79 9.26 -14.49 -15.21
C TRP A 79 10.60 -14.04 -14.63
N GLU A 80 11.12 -12.91 -15.12
CA GLU A 80 12.33 -12.28 -14.64
C GLU A 80 12.19 -11.81 -13.18
N ASP A 81 11.04 -11.24 -12.81
CA ASP A 81 10.75 -10.84 -11.42
C ASP A 81 10.73 -12.06 -10.49
N TYR A 82 10.11 -13.16 -10.94
CA TYR A 82 10.09 -14.41 -10.19
C TYR A 82 11.51 -14.98 -9.98
N GLN A 83 12.34 -15.01 -11.03
CA GLN A 83 13.73 -15.45 -10.92
C GLN A 83 14.55 -14.54 -9.99
N ALA A 84 14.31 -13.23 -10.03
CA ALA A 84 14.93 -12.28 -9.12
C ALA A 84 14.48 -12.48 -7.68
N ALA A 85 13.22 -12.86 -7.44
CA ALA A 85 12.70 -13.20 -6.12
C ALA A 85 13.35 -14.48 -5.58
N LEU A 86 13.50 -15.53 -6.39
CA LEU A 86 14.14 -16.79 -5.97
C LEU A 86 15.59 -16.60 -5.48
N ARG A 87 16.37 -15.75 -6.16
CA ARG A 87 17.75 -15.42 -5.75
C ARG A 87 17.87 -14.70 -4.41
N ARG A 88 16.77 -14.14 -3.89
CA ARG A 88 16.72 -13.45 -2.59
C ARG A 88 16.31 -14.37 -1.44
N ILE A 89 15.68 -15.51 -1.76
CA ILE A 89 15.14 -16.46 -0.77
C ILE A 89 16.12 -17.62 -0.50
N ASN A 90 17.03 -17.90 -1.45
CA ASN A 90 18.18 -18.80 -1.28
C ASN A 90 19.41 -18.05 -0.77
#